data_AF-A0A0D1LAE7-F1
#
_entry.id   AF-A0A0D1LAE7-F1
#
_cell.length_a   1.000
_cell.length_b   1.000
_cell.length_c   1.000
_cell.angle_alpha   90.00
_cell.angle_beta   90.00
_cell.angle_gamma   90.00
#
_symmetry.space_group_name_H-M   'P 1'
#
loop_
_entity.id
_entity.type
_entity.pdbx_description
1 polymer ?
#
loop_
_entity_poly.entity_id
_entity_poly.type
_entity_poly.pdbx_seq_one_letter_code
_entity_poly.pdbx_strand_id
1 'polypeptide(L)' 'MGIMALINLIVITLLSNVAYKVYKDYAKQRKQGLDPVFKAKNIPGLKNAETWEDEKQEA' A
#
# COMPACT_ATOMS: atom_id res chain seq x y z
N MET A 1 -13.18 3.24 26.73
CA MET A 1 -12.02 2.78 25.94
C MET A 1 -12.42 1.97 24.70
N GLY A 2 -13.41 1.06 24.74
CA GLY A 2 -13.74 0.19 23.60
C GLY A 2 -14.30 0.87 22.34
N ILE A 3 -15.00 2.00 22.47
CA ILE A 3 -15.60 2.71 21.31
C ILE A 3 -14.52 3.21 20.33
N MET A 4 -13.40 3.70 20.85
CA MET A 4 -12.25 4.14 20.03
C MET A 4 -11.65 2.96 19.24
N ALA A 5 -11.55 1.78 19.85
CA ALA A 5 -11.06 0.58 19.19
C ALA A 5 -12.01 0.12 18.07
N LEU A 6 -13.33 0.20 18.29
CA LEU A 6 -14.33 -0.15 17.28
C LEU A 6 -14.23 0.76 16.05
N ILE A 7 -14.07 2.07 16.25
CA ILE A 7 -13.87 3.03 15.15
C ILE A 7 -12.60 2.67 14.35
N ASN A 8 -11.48 2.41 15.04
CA ASN A 8 -10.25 2.00 14.38
C ASN A 8 -10.41 0.69 13.59
N LEU A 9 -11.15 -0.28 14.11
CA LEU A 9 -11.41 -1.53 13.41
C LEU A 9 -12.21 -1.31 12.13
N ILE A 10 -13.23 -0.45 12.16
CA ILE A 10 -13.98 -0.05 10.96
C ILE A 10 -13.04 0.62 9.94
N VAL A 11 -12.22 1.58 10.37
CA VAL A 11 -11.27 2.26 9.49
C VAL A 11 -10.29 1.26 8.84
N ILE A 12 -9.69 0.36 9.62
CA ILE A 12 -8.78 -0.68 9.09
C ILE A 12 -9.51 -1.59 8.10
N THR A 13 -10.75 -1.99 8.38
CA THR A 13 -11.53 -2.81 7.43
C THR A 13 -11.80 -2.08 6.12
N LEU A 14 -12.04 -0.77 6.14
CA LEU A 14 -12.17 0.04 4.92
C LEU A 14 -10.85 0.15 4.15
N LEU A 15 -9.72 0.27 4.85
CA LEU A 15 -8.39 0.32 4.22
C LEU A 15 -7.90 -1.06 3.71
N SER A 16 -8.55 -2.16 4.14
CA SER A 16 -8.11 -3.52 3.83
C SER A 16 -7.99 -3.81 2.32
N ASN A 17 -8.83 -3.19 1.49
CA ASN A 17 -8.77 -3.32 0.04
C ASN A 17 -7.44 -2.79 -0.52
N VAL A 18 -6.99 -1.62 -0.03
CA VAL A 18 -5.70 -1.05 -0.41
C VAL A 18 -4.57 -1.93 0.12
N ALA A 19 -4.61 -2.32 1.39
CA ALA A 19 -3.61 -3.18 2.01
C ALA A 19 -3.44 -4.51 1.25
N TYR A 20 -4.54 -5.10 0.78
CA TYR A 20 -4.50 -6.33 0.00
C TYR A 20 -3.83 -6.13 -1.38
N LYS A 21 -4.08 -5.00 -2.05
CA LYS A 21 -3.41 -4.68 -3.32
C LYS A 21 -1.91 -4.47 -3.14
N VAL A 22 -1.51 -3.77 -2.08
CA VAL A 22 -0.10 -3.60 -1.68
C VAL A 22 0.55 -4.96 -1.46
N TYR A 23 -0.10 -5.81 -0.68
CA TYR A 23 0.39 -7.16 -0.40
C TYR A 23 0.54 -8.00 -1.67
N LYS A 24 -0.43 -7.92 -2.59
CA LYS A 24 -0.36 -8.66 -3.86
C LYS A 24 0.81 -8.21 -4.74
N ASP A 25 1.09 -6.92 -4.79
CA ASP A 25 2.24 -6.37 -5.50
C ASP A 25 3.56 -6.84 -4.88
N TYR A 26 3.70 -6.72 -3.56
CA TYR A 26 4.83 -7.27 -2.81
C TYR A 26 5.04 -8.77 -3.06
N ALA A 27 3.97 -9.56 -2.95
CA ALA A 27 4.02 -11.01 -3.14
C ALA A 27 4.41 -11.37 -4.58
N LYS A 28 3.97 -10.59 -5.57
CA LYS A 28 4.37 -10.74 -6.97
C LYS A 28 5.86 -10.47 -7.15
N GLN A 29 6.37 -9.35 -6.64
CA GLN A 29 7.79 -8.99 -6.73
C GLN A 29 8.68 -10.05 -6.05
N ARG A 30 8.31 -10.47 -4.84
CA ARG A 30 9.02 -11.52 -4.10
C ARG A 30 9.02 -12.86 -4.85
N LYS A 31 7.90 -13.24 -5.48
CA LYS A 31 7.81 -14.47 -6.28
C LYS A 31 8.68 -14.42 -7.53
N GLN A 32 8.97 -13.23 -8.06
CA GLN A 32 9.87 -13.02 -9.19
C GLN A 32 11.35 -13.05 -8.79
N GLY A 33 11.67 -13.22 -7.50
CA GLY A 33 13.05 -13.17 -7.00
C GLY A 33 13.65 -11.77 -6.97
N LEU A 34 12.81 -10.73 -7.13
CA LEU A 34 13.22 -9.33 -7.02
C LEU A 34 13.23 -8.90 -5.56
N ASP A 35 14.03 -7.88 -5.24
CA ASP A 35 13.91 -7.17 -3.98
C ASP A 35 12.63 -6.30 -4.02
N PRO A 36 11.61 -6.59 -3.19
CA PRO A 36 10.31 -5.95 -3.32
C PRO A 36 10.34 -4.49 -2.87
N VAL A 37 10.11 -3.57 -3.81
CA VAL A 37 10.04 -2.12 -3.55
C VAL A 37 8.61 -1.63 -3.73
N PHE A 38 8.11 -0.92 -2.73
CA PHE A 38 6.79 -0.28 -2.81
C PHE A 38 6.83 0.90 -3.79
N LYS A 39 5.96 0.87 -4.79
CA LYS A 39 5.73 2.00 -5.70
C LYS A 39 4.25 2.34 -5.74
N ALA A 40 3.90 3.58 -5.38
CA ALA A 40 2.51 4.00 -5.30
C ALA A 40 1.76 3.82 -6.64
N LYS A 41 2.45 4.06 -7.76
CA LYS A 41 1.93 3.90 -9.13
C LYS A 41 1.55 2.46 -9.49
N ASN A 42 2.16 1.46 -8.85
CA ASN A 42 1.87 0.05 -9.13
C ASN A 42 0.55 -0.42 -8.52
N ILE A 43 -0.07 0.41 -7.65
CA ILE A 43 -1.23 0.02 -6.86
C ILE A 43 -2.49 0.69 -7.45
N PRO A 44 -3.33 -0.06 -8.19
CA PRO A 44 -4.50 0.52 -8.84
C PRO A 44 -5.52 1.00 -7.82
N GLY A 45 -5.85 2.30 -7.90
CA GLY A 45 -6.83 2.95 -7.02
C GLY A 45 -6.25 3.54 -5.72
N LEU A 46 -4.93 3.48 -5.52
CA LEU A 46 -4.26 4.28 -4.49
C LEU A 46 -4.23 5.74 -4.98
N LYS A 47 -4.86 6.65 -4.22
CA LYS A 47 -4.87 8.10 -4.46
C LYS A 47 -4.26 8.79 -3.24
N ASN A 48 -3.63 9.94 -3.42
CA ASN A 48 -3.00 10.74 -2.36
C ASN A 48 -1.78 10.08 -1.68
N ALA A 49 -1.00 9.28 -2.40
CA ALA A 49 0.32 8.89 -1.92
C ALA A 49 1.31 10.01 -2.28
N GLU A 50 1.70 10.82 -1.30
CA GLU A 50 2.64 11.94 -1.49
C GLU A 50 4.11 11.48 -1.57
N THR A 51 4.38 10.25 -1.14
CA THR A 51 5.72 9.66 -1.06
C THR A 51 5.74 8.34 -1.82
N TRP A 52 6.92 7.89 -2.26
CA TRP A 52 7.12 6.62 -2.99
C TRP A 52 6.54 6.59 -4.42
N GLU A 53 6.27 7.76 -5.00
CA GLU A 53 6.29 7.94 -6.46
C GLU A 53 7.74 7.87 -6.93
N ASP A 54 8.00 7.38 -8.15
CA ASP A 54 9.38 7.27 -8.67
C ASP A 54 10.13 8.57 -8.38
N GLU A 55 11.25 8.49 -7.63
CA GLU A 55 12.19 9.59 -7.54
C GLU A 55 12.42 10.05 -8.98
N LYS A 56 12.10 11.31 -9.28
CA LYS A 56 12.70 11.94 -10.46
C LYS A 56 14.19 11.73 -10.25
N GLN A 57 14.81 10.90 -11.09
CA GLN A 57 16.23 10.96 -11.30
C GLN A 57 16.50 12.39 -11.75
N GLU A 58 16.85 13.26 -10.80
CA GLU A 58 17.51 14.51 -11.11
C GLU A 58 18.84 14.10 -11.76
N ALA A 59 18.91 14.39 -13.05
CA ALA A 59 20.09 14.23 -13.89
C ALA A 59 21.13 15.30 -13.57
#